data_AF-A0A1M5CTC6-F1
#
_entry.id   AF-A0A1M5CTC6-F1
#
_cell.length_a   1.000
_cell.length_b   1.000
_cell.length_c   1.000
_cell.angle_alpha   90.00
_cell.angle_beta   90.00
_cell.angle_gamma   90.00
#
_symmetry.space_group_name_H-M   'P 1'
#
loop_
_entity.id
_entity.type
_entity.pdbx_description
1 polymer ?
#
loop_
_entity_poly.entity_id
_entity_poly.type
_entity_poly.pdbx_seq_one_letter_code
_entity_poly.pdbx_strand_id
1 'polypeptide(L)' 'MFISDFLDICDPVLTFDKFMEGIDLTKYLDKLPARETGRVRYNPVNMLKTVLFGFMTQGYMSLRELEDN' A
#
# COMPACT_ATOMS: atom_id res chain seq x y z
N MET A 1 22.09 5.87 -12.35
CA MET A 1 21.75 5.12 -11.13
C MET A 1 20.27 4.79 -11.24
N PHE A 2 19.97 3.51 -11.33
CA PHE A 2 18.60 3.01 -11.50
C PHE A 2 17.97 2.77 -10.13
N ILE A 3 16.64 2.78 -10.08
CA ILE A 3 15.89 2.47 -8.85
C ILE A 3 16.22 1.06 -8.34
N SER A 4 16.57 0.15 -9.26
CA SER A 4 17.11 -1.19 -9.00
C SER A 4 18.36 -1.21 -8.14
N ASP A 5 19.13 -0.12 -8.13
CA ASP A 5 20.40 -0.04 -7.40
C ASP A 5 20.16 0.26 -5.90
N PHE A 6 18.92 0.64 -5.54
CA PHE A 6 18.51 1.01 -4.18
C PHE A 6 17.40 0.11 -3.60
N LEU A 7 16.64 -0.56 -4.47
CA LEU A 7 15.52 -1.44 -4.11
C LEU A 7 15.82 -2.86 -4.56
N ASP A 8 15.63 -3.82 -3.66
CA ASP A 8 15.69 -5.24 -3.99
C ASP A 8 14.43 -5.64 -4.77
N ILE A 9 14.50 -5.51 -6.10
CA ILE A 9 13.37 -5.75 -7.02
C ILE A 9 12.90 -7.21 -6.96
N CYS A 10 13.69 -8.13 -6.40
CA CYS A 10 13.28 -9.52 -6.26
C CYS A 10 12.13 -9.70 -5.24
N ASP A 11 11.93 -8.75 -4.32
CA ASP A 11 10.76 -8.69 -3.46
C ASP A 11 9.84 -7.52 -3.89
N PRO A 12 8.75 -7.81 -4.62
CA PRO A 12 7.84 -6.78 -5.10
C PRO A 12 7.10 -6.08 -3.96
N VAL A 13 6.87 -6.75 -2.83
CA VAL A 13 6.20 -6.17 -1.65
C VAL A 13 7.13 -5.16 -0.99
N LEU A 14 8.39 -5.54 -0.73
CA LEU A 14 9.38 -4.65 -0.13
C LEU A 14 9.69 -3.45 -1.04
N THR A 15 9.82 -3.69 -2.34
CA THR A 15 10.06 -2.64 -3.33
C THR A 15 8.89 -1.65 -3.38
N PHE A 16 7.66 -2.17 -3.42
CA PHE A 16 6.46 -1.34 -3.38
C PHE A 16 6.36 -0.53 -2.09
N ASP A 17 6.59 -1.15 -0.93
CA ASP A 17 6.48 -0.49 0.36
C ASP A 17 7.48 0.69 0.47
N LYS A 18 8.74 0.47 0.10
CA LYS A 18 9.77 1.53 0.06
C LYS A 18 9.45 2.63 -0.95
N PHE A 19 8.90 2.29 -2.11
CA PHE A 19 8.44 3.29 -3.08
C PHE A 19 7.32 4.15 -2.51
N MET A 20 6.35 3.52 -1.84
CA MET A 20 5.21 4.19 -1.22
C MET A 20 5.62 5.01 0.02
N GLU A 21 6.70 4.68 0.72
CA GLU A 21 7.28 5.52 1.77
C GLU A 21 7.86 6.84 1.23
N GLY A 22 8.39 6.84 0.00
CA GLY A 22 8.81 8.06 -0.69
C GLY A 22 7.64 8.98 -1.08
N ILE A 23 6.41 8.47 -1.04
CA ILE A 23 5.19 9.23 -1.32
C ILE A 23 4.58 9.65 0.02
N ASP A 24 4.34 10.95 0.18
CA ASP A 24 3.53 11.45 1.29
C ASP A 24 2.07 10.99 1.11
N LEU A 25 1.73 9.84 1.70
CA LEU A 25 0.37 9.29 1.71
C LEU A 25 -0.52 9.97 2.76
N THR A 26 0.08 10.57 3.79
CA THR A 26 -0.66 11.22 4.87
C THR A 26 -1.53 12.35 4.35
N LYS A 27 -1.05 13.13 3.37
CA LYS A 27 -1.84 14.20 2.73
C LYS A 27 -3.19 13.77 2.13
N TYR A 28 -3.37 12.48 1.81
CA TYR A 28 -4.63 11.94 1.30
C TYR A 28 -5.54 11.40 2.42
N LEU A 29 -4.97 11.09 3.58
CA LEU A 29 -5.67 10.54 4.74
C LEU A 29 -6.07 11.63 5.75
N ASP A 30 -5.38 12.77 5.76
CA ASP A 30 -5.59 13.87 6.72
C ASP A 30 -6.99 14.50 6.64
N LYS A 31 -7.69 14.31 5.51
CA LYS A 31 -9.06 14.82 5.30
C LYS A 31 -10.14 13.81 5.70
N LEU A 32 -9.76 12.61 6.10
CA LEU A 32 -10.72 11.60 6.53
C LEU A 32 -11.25 11.97 7.91
N PRO A 33 -12.57 11.85 8.15
CA PRO A 33 -13.12 12.07 9.48
C PRO A 33 -12.49 11.08 10.47
N ALA A 34 -12.25 11.55 11.70
CA ALA A 34 -11.79 10.70 12.78
C ALA A 34 -12.79 9.54 12.94
N ARG A 35 -12.32 8.31 12.70
CA ARG A 35 -13.16 7.12 12.82
C ARG A 35 -13.20 6.70 14.28
N GLU A 36 -14.32 6.99 14.94
CA GLU A 36 -14.57 6.51 16.31
C GLU A 36 -14.89 5.00 16.36
N THR A 37 -15.16 4.39 15.20
CA THR A 37 -15.52 2.98 15.06
C THR A 37 -14.52 2.25 14.16
N GLY A 38 -14.15 1.02 14.51
CA GLY A 38 -13.23 0.21 13.71
C GLY A 38 -12.48 -0.87 14.49
N ARG A 39 -11.55 -1.55 13.82
CA ARG A 39 -10.63 -2.50 14.46
C ARG A 39 -9.48 -1.74 15.12
N VAL A 40 -9.11 -2.13 16.34
CA VAL A 40 -7.98 -1.54 17.10
C VAL A 40 -6.66 -1.58 16.32
N ARG A 41 -6.45 -2.60 15.49
CA ARG A 41 -5.25 -2.76 14.64
C ARG A 41 -5.39 -2.15 13.25
N TYR A 42 -6.45 -1.41 12.95
CA TYR A 42 -6.62 -0.77 11.66
C TYR A 42 -5.60 0.35 11.49
N ASN A 43 -4.75 0.22 10.47
CA ASN A 43 -3.86 1.29 10.02
C ASN A 43 -4.29 1.73 8.61
N PRO A 44 -4.79 2.97 8.44
CA PRO A 44 -5.29 3.44 7.15
C PRO A 44 -4.20 3.54 6.08
N VAL A 45 -2.96 3.82 6.46
CA VAL A 45 -1.81 3.85 5.54
C VAL A 45 -1.54 2.46 4.99
N ASN A 46 -1.45 1.45 5.87
CA ASN A 46 -1.19 0.08 5.45
C ASN A 46 -2.34 -0.45 4.57
N MET A 47 -3.59 -0.15 4.94
CA MET A 47 -4.76 -0.53 4.14
C MET A 47 -4.68 0.06 2.72
N LEU A 48 -4.33 1.34 2.60
CA LEU A 48 -4.20 2.01 1.31
C LEU A 48 -3.06 1.39 0.48
N LYS A 49 -1.91 1.13 1.10
CA LYS A 49 -0.78 0.44 0.46
C LYS A 49 -1.21 -0.92 -0.10
N THR A 50 -1.91 -1.75 0.69
CA THR A 50 -2.40 -3.08 0.26
C THR A 50 -3.35 -2.99 -0.94
N VAL A 51 -4.30 -2.04 -0.92
CA VAL A 51 -5.22 -1.84 -2.06
C VAL A 51 -4.43 -1.45 -3.31
N LEU A 52 -3.56 -0.44 -3.21
CA LEU A 52 -2.78 0.03 -4.36
C LEU A 52 -1.84 -1.04 -4.92
N PHE A 53 -1.29 -1.89 -4.06
CA PHE A 53 -0.47 -3.03 -4.47
C PHE A 53 -1.26 -4.01 -5.35
N GLY A 54 -2.45 -4.44 -4.91
CA GLY A 54 -3.31 -5.33 -5.71
C GLY A 54 -3.78 -4.70 -7.01
N PHE A 55 -3.98 -3.38 -7.02
CA PHE A 55 -4.32 -2.65 -8.25
C PHE A 55 -3.15 -2.59 -9.23
N MET A 56 -1.91 -2.46 -8.75
CA MET A 56 -0.72 -2.46 -9.60
C MET A 56 -0.53 -3.79 -10.34
N THR A 57 -0.88 -4.91 -9.70
CA THR A 57 -0.65 -6.25 -10.26
C THR A 57 -1.69 -6.67 -11.28
N GLN A 58 -2.98 -6.36 -11.07
CA GLN A 58 -4.08 -6.87 -11.92
C GLN A 58 -5.14 -5.81 -12.29
N GLY A 59 -4.89 -4.53 -12.00
CA GLY A 59 -5.85 -3.47 -12.29
C GLY A 59 -7.01 -3.48 -11.29
N TYR A 60 -8.22 -3.88 -11.71
CA TYR A 60 -9.35 -4.00 -10.79
C TYR A 60 -9.40 -5.40 -10.21
N MET A 61 -9.05 -5.54 -8.93
CA MET A 61 -8.98 -6.83 -8.22
C MET A 61 -9.68 -6.72 -6.86
N SER A 62 -10.36 -7.79 -6.45
CA SER A 62 -10.94 -7.88 -5.10
C SER A 62 -9.88 -8.22 -4.05
N LEU A 63 -10.06 -7.77 -2.81
CA LEU A 63 -9.13 -8.10 -1.71
C LEU A 63 -9.03 -9.61 -1.44
N ARG A 64 -10.04 -10.39 -1.82
CA ARG A 64 -10.04 -11.84 -1.65
C ARG A 64 -9.15 -12.53 -2.67
N GLU A 65 -9.22 -12.11 -3.92
CA GLU A 65 -8.31 -12.58 -4.98
C GLU A 65 -6.85 -12.18 -4.71
N LEU A 66 -6.63 -11.08 -3.99
CA LEU A 66 -5.28 -10.67 -3.56
C LEU A 66 -4.70 -11.59 -2.49
N GLU A 67 -5.52 -12.13 -1.58
CA GLU A 67 -5.06 -13.03 -0.52
C GLU A 67 -4.69 -14.43 -1.04
N ASP A 68 -5.34 -14.86 -2.13
CA ASP A 68 -5.11 -16.17 -2.75
C ASP A 68 -3.87 -16.23 -3.68
N ASN A 69 -3.19 -15.09 -3.91
CA ASN A 69 -1.97 -14.96 -4.73
C ASN A 69 -0.69 -14.83 -3.88
#